data_AF-A0A3D1IHQ8-F1
#
_entry.id   AF-A0A3D1IHQ8-F1
#
_cell.length_a   1.000
_cell.length_b   1.000
_cell.length_c   1.000
_cell.angle_alpha   90.00
_cell.angle_beta   90.00
_cell.angle_gamma   90.00
#
_symmetry.space_group_name_H-M   'P 1'
#
loop_
_entity.id
_entity.type
_entity.pdbx_description
1 polymer ?
#
loop_
_entity_poly.entity_id
_entity_poly.type
_entity_poly.pdbx_seq_one_letter_code
_entity_poly.pdbx_strand_id
1 'polypeptide(L)'
;IDCFYVYPTVSTDQTTNSDMTPDEAELRVVEQQFARFGSVCRPYAPSYRQVTLGGLMARLGSTEDRGLDRGIGYDDVRDAFRYYLENDNAGRGFVLIGHSQGSYVLTALIAQEIDGQPVQDRLVSAILVGAAPTVARGQDIGGSFRTIPLCRSAGQTGCLIAYSAFRSTSPPPENTLFGRAPDPSLSVVCTNPAALGGGSGELHAYLSGSGNTIVGPRPAADWVAGGPAVETPFVSAPGFLTATCATNEHATFLEVTVHGNPSDPRADNIGGDITPQWGLHLIDVNLGMGNLVDVVREQAAAWQ
;
A
#
# COMPACT_ATOMS: atom_id res chain seq x y z
N ILE A 1 -15.22 13.51 1.43
CA ILE A 1 -14.31 12.83 2.38
C ILE A 1 -12.87 13.30 2.15
N ASP A 2 -11.99 12.99 3.09
CA ASP A 2 -10.55 13.32 3.05
C ASP A 2 -9.73 12.03 2.89
N CYS A 3 -8.53 12.12 2.32
CA CYS A 3 -7.54 11.03 2.39
C CYS A 3 -6.29 11.51 3.11
N PHE A 4 -5.85 10.74 4.09
CA PHE A 4 -4.65 10.99 4.86
C PHE A 4 -3.63 9.89 4.56
N TYR A 5 -2.53 10.27 3.91
CA TYR A 5 -1.52 9.37 3.37
C TYR A 5 -0.23 9.43 4.17
N VAL A 6 0.28 8.26 4.54
CA VAL A 6 1.59 8.09 5.17
C VAL A 6 2.47 7.30 4.20
N TYR A 7 3.48 7.96 3.67
CA TYR A 7 4.35 7.42 2.62
C TYR A 7 5.31 6.32 3.14
N PRO A 8 5.88 5.48 2.26
CA PRO A 8 6.83 4.43 2.65
C PRO A 8 8.24 4.98 2.89
N THR A 9 9.16 4.11 3.33
CA THR A 9 10.59 4.39 3.35
C THR A 9 11.12 4.75 1.96
N VAL A 10 11.46 6.01 1.74
CA VAL A 10 12.03 6.54 0.48
C VAL A 10 13.20 7.49 0.67
N SER A 11 13.34 8.08 1.86
CA SER A 11 14.38 9.07 2.13
C SER A 11 15.78 8.50 1.89
N THR A 12 16.60 9.32 1.22
CA THR A 12 18.02 9.05 0.95
C THR A 12 18.96 9.75 1.94
N ASP A 13 18.41 10.37 2.98
CA ASP A 13 19.18 11.00 4.05
C ASP A 13 20.15 10.00 4.71
N GLN A 14 21.30 10.54 5.14
CA GLN A 14 22.39 9.73 5.68
C GLN A 14 22.15 9.27 7.13
N THR A 15 21.25 9.94 7.85
CA THR A 15 20.86 9.59 9.21
C THR A 15 19.88 8.42 9.23
N THR A 16 19.67 7.79 10.39
CA THR A 16 18.75 6.65 10.54
C THR A 16 17.29 7.03 10.26
N ASN A 17 16.93 8.27 10.58
CA ASN A 17 15.64 8.87 10.27
C ASN A 17 15.88 10.09 9.40
N SER A 18 14.94 10.37 8.49
CA SER A 18 14.98 11.56 7.64
C SER A 18 14.82 12.84 8.45
N ASP A 19 15.02 13.98 7.81
CA ASP A 19 14.56 15.26 8.34
C ASP A 19 13.05 15.51 8.06
N MET A 20 12.59 16.74 8.30
CA MET A 20 11.20 17.18 8.08
C MET A 20 11.01 17.95 6.76
N THR A 21 12.02 17.96 5.89
CA THR A 21 12.02 18.67 4.61
C THR A 21 11.95 17.65 3.48
N PRO A 22 10.77 17.42 2.87
CA PRO A 22 10.64 16.46 1.77
C PRO A 22 11.59 16.78 0.61
N ASP A 23 12.30 15.77 0.11
CA ASP A 23 13.14 15.86 -1.09
C ASP A 23 12.44 15.22 -2.31
N GLU A 24 13.16 15.10 -3.42
CA GLU A 24 12.61 14.53 -4.66
C GLU A 24 12.03 13.12 -4.46
N ALA A 25 12.60 12.31 -3.58
CA ALA A 25 12.12 10.96 -3.29
C ALA A 25 10.75 10.98 -2.58
N GLU A 26 10.56 11.82 -1.57
CA GLU A 26 9.27 12.00 -0.90
C GLU A 26 8.22 12.58 -1.84
N LEU A 27 8.59 13.57 -2.67
CA LEU A 27 7.65 14.15 -3.64
C LEU A 27 7.25 13.14 -4.73
N ARG A 28 8.21 12.38 -5.26
CA ARG A 28 7.96 11.36 -6.28
C ARG A 28 7.07 10.24 -5.76
N VAL A 29 7.20 9.80 -4.51
CA VAL A 29 6.34 8.74 -3.99
C VAL A 29 4.89 9.19 -3.83
N VAL A 30 4.65 10.47 -3.47
CA VAL A 30 3.31 11.05 -3.48
C VAL A 30 2.72 11.06 -4.89
N GLU A 31 3.50 11.43 -5.92
CA GLU A 31 3.07 11.34 -7.31
C GLU A 31 2.69 9.90 -7.70
N GLN A 32 3.53 8.93 -7.34
CA GLN A 32 3.35 7.52 -7.69
C GLN A 32 2.18 6.85 -6.97
N GLN A 33 1.95 7.17 -5.70
CA GLN A 33 1.07 6.39 -4.82
C GLN A 33 -0.16 7.13 -4.32
N PHE A 34 -0.20 8.46 -4.37
CA PHE A 34 -1.24 9.23 -3.69
C PHE A 34 -1.95 10.27 -4.55
N ALA A 35 -1.25 10.92 -5.49
CA ALA A 35 -1.80 12.04 -6.26
C ALA A 35 -3.14 11.73 -6.94
N ARG A 36 -3.36 10.50 -7.41
CA ARG A 36 -4.61 10.07 -8.06
C ARG A 36 -5.83 10.05 -7.14
N PHE A 37 -5.64 9.85 -5.84
CA PHE A 37 -6.73 9.93 -4.87
C PHE A 37 -7.31 11.35 -4.76
N GLY A 38 -6.55 12.38 -5.17
CA GLY A 38 -7.05 13.76 -5.28
C GLY A 38 -8.27 13.92 -6.22
N SER A 39 -8.56 12.92 -7.06
CA SER A 39 -9.78 12.88 -7.89
C SER A 39 -11.05 12.48 -7.13
N VAL A 40 -10.93 11.92 -5.92
CA VAL A 40 -12.04 11.34 -5.14
C VAL A 40 -12.09 11.83 -3.68
N CYS A 41 -11.02 12.42 -3.16
CA CYS A 41 -10.95 12.95 -1.80
C CYS A 41 -10.00 14.16 -1.71
N ARG A 42 -10.16 14.98 -0.66
CA ARG A 42 -9.22 16.05 -0.35
C ARG A 42 -7.92 15.45 0.24
N PRO A 43 -6.75 15.68 -0.37
CA PRO A 43 -5.52 14.98 0.01
C PRO A 43 -4.79 15.65 1.18
N TYR A 44 -4.23 14.84 2.07
CA TYR A 44 -3.30 15.22 3.14
C TYR A 44 -2.17 14.20 3.20
N ALA A 45 -0.93 14.68 3.22
CA ALA A 45 0.25 13.85 3.38
C ALA A 45 1.24 14.60 4.27
N PRO A 46 1.30 14.31 5.58
CA PRO A 46 2.25 14.98 6.45
C PRO A 46 3.67 14.55 6.12
N SER A 47 4.62 15.49 6.15
CA SER A 47 6.03 15.13 6.27
C SER A 47 6.25 14.53 7.66
N TYR A 48 6.99 13.43 7.73
CA TYR A 48 7.36 12.80 8.99
C TYR A 48 8.80 12.23 8.88
N ARG A 49 9.49 12.11 10.02
CA ARG A 49 10.87 11.61 10.08
C ARG A 49 10.92 10.09 9.93
N GLN A 50 10.65 9.65 8.71
CA GLN A 50 10.68 8.26 8.29
C GLN A 50 12.02 7.60 8.57
N VAL A 51 12.03 6.28 8.73
CA VAL A 51 13.31 5.55 8.66
C VAL A 51 13.81 5.63 7.23
N THR A 52 15.06 6.06 7.05
CA THR A 52 15.69 6.22 5.72
C THR A 52 16.01 4.87 5.09
N LEU A 53 16.34 4.85 3.80
CA LEU A 53 16.78 3.62 3.13
C LEU A 53 18.03 3.01 3.81
N GLY A 54 18.98 3.85 4.22
CA GLY A 54 20.15 3.40 4.98
C GLY A 54 19.76 2.81 6.34
N GLY A 55 18.87 3.48 7.07
CA GLY A 55 18.35 3.01 8.35
C GLY A 55 17.54 1.72 8.24
N LEU A 56 16.84 1.49 7.13
CA LEU A 56 16.10 0.26 6.87
C LEU A 56 17.05 -0.91 6.58
N MET A 57 18.07 -0.70 5.73
CA MET A 57 19.06 -1.74 5.44
C MET A 57 19.83 -2.17 6.70
N ALA A 58 20.19 -1.21 7.55
CA ALA A 58 20.82 -1.51 8.84
C ALA A 58 19.93 -2.39 9.74
N ARG A 59 18.61 -2.12 9.80
CA ARG A 59 17.65 -2.92 10.57
C ARG A 59 17.46 -4.33 10.01
N LEU A 60 17.40 -4.46 8.69
CA LEU A 60 17.28 -5.78 8.04
C LEU A 60 18.51 -6.66 8.27
N GLY A 61 19.70 -6.05 8.38
CA GLY A 61 20.94 -6.74 8.76
C GLY A 61 21.08 -7.03 10.26
N SER A 62 20.22 -6.46 11.12
CA SER A 62 20.29 -6.60 12.57
C SER A 62 19.33 -7.68 13.11
N THR A 63 19.68 -8.25 14.26
CA THR A 63 18.81 -9.11 15.08
C THR A 63 17.97 -8.33 16.09
N GLU A 64 18.23 -7.02 16.23
CA GLU A 64 17.48 -6.11 17.10
C GLU A 64 16.11 -5.75 16.50
N ASP A 65 15.37 -4.92 17.24
CA ASP A 65 14.04 -4.46 16.91
C ASP A 65 13.94 -3.79 15.52
N ARG A 66 13.14 -4.41 14.65
CA ARG A 66 12.87 -3.96 13.27
C ARG A 66 11.61 -3.10 13.17
N GLY A 67 11.01 -2.71 14.30
CA GLY A 67 9.79 -1.93 14.34
C GLY A 67 9.91 -0.60 13.57
N LEU A 68 8.91 -0.33 12.73
CA LEU A 68 8.74 0.90 11.97
C LEU A 68 7.49 1.66 12.42
N ASP A 69 6.82 1.17 13.45
CA ASP A 69 5.49 1.54 13.96
C ASP A 69 5.55 2.38 15.25
N ARG A 70 6.76 2.81 15.65
CA ARG A 70 7.03 3.49 16.91
C ARG A 70 8.13 4.54 16.80
N GLY A 71 8.29 5.31 17.86
CA GLY A 71 9.31 6.36 17.98
C GLY A 71 8.97 7.57 17.11
N ILE A 72 10.00 8.32 16.76
CA ILE A 72 9.85 9.69 16.23
C ILE A 72 8.95 9.79 14.99
N GLY A 73 9.05 8.85 14.06
CA GLY A 73 8.20 8.85 12.86
C GLY A 73 6.74 8.56 13.16
N TYR A 74 6.45 7.67 14.13
CA TYR A 74 5.08 7.44 14.60
C TYR A 74 4.54 8.66 15.35
N ASP A 75 5.34 9.26 16.23
CA ASP A 75 4.95 10.45 16.99
C ASP A 75 4.61 11.62 16.05
N ASP A 76 5.44 11.87 15.03
CA ASP A 76 5.18 12.89 14.01
C ASP A 76 3.85 12.66 13.28
N VAL A 77 3.57 11.42 12.85
CA VAL A 77 2.31 11.08 12.15
C VAL A 77 1.10 11.18 13.09
N ARG A 78 1.21 10.73 14.34
CA ARG A 78 0.15 10.84 15.33
C ARG A 78 -0.19 12.31 15.58
N ASP A 79 0.82 13.14 15.78
CA ASP A 79 0.62 14.57 16.06
C ASP A 79 0.05 15.29 14.83
N ALA A 80 0.50 14.94 13.62
CA ALA A 80 -0.09 15.44 12.38
C ALA A 80 -1.54 15.00 12.18
N PHE A 81 -1.89 13.75 12.49
CA PHE A 81 -3.26 13.25 12.39
C PHE A 81 -4.19 13.97 13.39
N ARG A 82 -3.74 14.18 14.63
CA ARG A 82 -4.49 14.97 15.63
C ARG A 82 -4.70 16.41 15.17
N TYR A 83 -3.64 17.06 14.68
CA TYR A 83 -3.74 18.41 14.12
C TYR A 83 -4.75 18.46 12.97
N TYR A 84 -4.68 17.52 12.03
CA TYR A 84 -5.61 17.40 10.92
C TYR A 84 -7.06 17.26 11.41
N LEU A 85 -7.33 16.41 12.39
CA LEU A 85 -8.68 16.22 12.93
C LEU A 85 -9.24 17.49 13.58
N GLU A 86 -8.39 18.23 14.29
CA GLU A 86 -8.77 19.44 15.03
C GLU A 86 -8.93 20.67 14.14
N ASN A 87 -8.08 20.82 13.12
CA ASN A 87 -7.94 22.07 12.39
C ASN A 87 -8.46 22.00 10.95
N ASP A 88 -8.36 20.84 10.29
CA ASP A 88 -8.56 20.74 8.84
C ASP A 88 -9.75 19.88 8.42
N ASN A 89 -10.01 18.79 9.15
CA ASN A 89 -10.99 17.76 8.81
C ASN A 89 -12.43 18.28 8.82
N ALA A 90 -12.75 19.20 9.75
CA ALA A 90 -14.09 19.78 9.91
C ALA A 90 -15.23 18.74 9.96
N GLY A 91 -14.97 17.58 10.58
CA GLY A 91 -15.95 16.51 10.76
C GLY A 91 -16.17 15.59 9.55
N ARG A 92 -15.41 15.76 8.45
CA ARG A 92 -15.53 14.90 7.26
C ARG A 92 -15.07 13.47 7.55
N GLY A 93 -15.67 12.49 6.87
CA GLY A 93 -15.13 11.13 6.82
C GLY A 93 -13.74 11.11 6.19
N PHE A 94 -12.89 10.16 6.61
CA PHE A 94 -11.51 10.07 6.15
C PHE A 94 -11.09 8.64 5.77
N VAL A 95 -10.24 8.54 4.75
CA VAL A 95 -9.54 7.32 4.34
C VAL A 95 -8.09 7.42 4.82
N LEU A 96 -7.59 6.36 5.43
CA LEU A 96 -6.16 6.24 5.79
C LEU A 96 -5.45 5.41 4.73
N ILE A 97 -4.37 5.93 4.16
CA ILE A 97 -3.61 5.25 3.10
C ILE A 97 -2.16 5.11 3.53
N GLY A 98 -1.66 3.89 3.56
CA GLY A 98 -0.29 3.57 3.94
C GLY A 98 0.36 2.63 2.95
N HIS A 99 1.67 2.80 2.78
CA HIS A 99 2.50 1.82 2.10
C HIS A 99 3.74 1.49 2.93
N SER A 100 4.13 0.21 3.00
CA SER A 100 5.35 -0.25 3.68
C SER A 100 5.47 0.30 5.11
N GLN A 101 6.48 1.14 5.40
CA GLN A 101 6.58 1.85 6.68
C GLN A 101 5.30 2.60 7.05
N GLY A 102 4.69 3.33 6.13
CA GLY A 102 3.45 4.05 6.39
C GLY A 102 2.31 3.13 6.81
N SER A 103 2.27 1.89 6.31
CA SER A 103 1.31 0.87 6.76
C SER A 103 1.58 0.38 8.18
N TYR A 104 2.86 0.21 8.57
CA TYR A 104 3.22 -0.08 9.97
C TYR A 104 2.79 1.05 10.91
N VAL A 105 3.12 2.30 10.55
CA VAL A 105 2.77 3.49 11.34
C VAL A 105 1.25 3.63 11.44
N LEU A 106 0.51 3.51 10.34
CA LEU A 106 -0.94 3.60 10.36
C LEU A 106 -1.60 2.42 11.08
N THR A 107 -1.01 1.23 11.05
CA THR A 107 -1.50 0.11 11.87
C THR A 107 -1.44 0.45 13.35
N ALA A 108 -0.31 0.99 13.83
CA ALA A 108 -0.20 1.45 15.21
C ALA A 108 -1.13 2.62 15.53
N LEU A 109 -1.26 3.59 14.62
CA LEU A 109 -2.14 4.74 14.80
C LEU A 109 -3.60 4.31 14.93
N ILE A 110 -4.06 3.45 14.03
CA ILE A 110 -5.43 2.95 14.03
C ILE A 110 -5.71 2.18 15.32
N ALA A 111 -4.82 1.26 15.71
CA ALA A 111 -5.01 0.45 16.91
C ALA A 111 -5.07 1.28 18.21
N GLN A 112 -4.30 2.38 18.28
CA GLN A 112 -4.17 3.19 19.50
C GLN A 112 -5.18 4.35 19.56
N GLU A 113 -5.44 5.02 18.44
CA GLU A 113 -6.17 6.29 18.41
C GLU A 113 -7.56 6.17 17.78
N ILE A 114 -7.87 5.07 17.08
CA ILE A 114 -9.10 4.94 16.28
C ILE A 114 -9.94 3.73 16.71
N ASP A 115 -9.38 2.52 16.75
CA ASP A 115 -10.12 1.26 16.98
C ASP A 115 -10.81 1.21 18.36
N GLY A 116 -12.14 1.28 18.33
CA GLY A 116 -13.03 1.39 19.49
C GLY A 116 -13.22 2.81 20.03
N GLN A 117 -12.72 3.83 19.35
CA GLN A 117 -12.81 5.24 19.76
C GLN A 117 -13.89 5.99 18.96
N PRO A 118 -14.47 7.09 19.48
CA PRO A 118 -15.50 7.85 18.77
C PRO A 118 -15.07 8.37 17.39
N VAL A 119 -13.77 8.59 17.17
CA VAL A 119 -13.26 9.01 15.85
C VAL A 119 -13.43 7.94 14.77
N GLN A 120 -13.55 6.67 15.14
CA GLN A 120 -13.78 5.57 14.19
C GLN A 120 -15.05 5.73 13.37
N ASP A 121 -16.08 6.39 13.90
CA ASP A 121 -17.32 6.67 13.15
C ASP A 121 -17.07 7.51 11.89
N ARG A 122 -15.92 8.22 11.83
CA ARG A 122 -15.48 8.98 10.65
C ARG A 122 -14.54 8.19 9.74
N LEU A 123 -14.13 6.97 10.10
CA LEU A 123 -13.27 6.14 9.24
C LEU A 123 -14.09 5.60 8.06
N VAL A 124 -13.80 6.11 6.87
CA VAL A 124 -14.38 5.61 5.61
C VAL A 124 -13.76 4.26 5.26
N SER A 125 -12.43 4.19 5.26
CA SER A 125 -11.68 2.93 5.12
C SER A 125 -10.20 3.13 5.46
N ALA A 126 -9.49 2.03 5.65
CA ALA A 126 -8.03 2.00 5.69
C ALA A 126 -7.48 1.16 4.53
N ILE A 127 -6.47 1.68 3.83
CA ILE A 127 -5.77 1.02 2.72
C ILE A 127 -4.31 0.87 3.13
N LEU A 128 -3.91 -0.31 3.60
CA LEU A 128 -2.59 -0.57 4.19
C LEU A 128 -1.83 -1.60 3.35
N VAL A 129 -0.98 -1.13 2.44
CA VAL A 129 -0.33 -1.96 1.42
C VAL A 129 1.15 -2.20 1.76
N GLY A 130 1.74 -3.32 1.33
CA GLY A 130 3.19 -3.57 1.47
C GLY A 130 3.69 -3.77 2.91
N ALA A 131 2.78 -3.97 3.87
CA ALA A 131 3.03 -4.41 5.24
C ALA A 131 1.67 -4.64 5.90
N ALA A 132 0.93 -5.63 5.36
CA ALA A 132 -0.46 -5.84 5.75
C ALA A 132 -0.59 -6.23 7.24
N PRO A 133 -1.58 -5.68 7.96
CA PRO A 133 -1.89 -6.06 9.33
C PRO A 133 -2.43 -7.50 9.42
N THR A 134 -2.75 -7.96 10.63
CA THR A 134 -3.28 -9.30 10.88
C THR A 134 -4.75 -9.29 11.27
N VAL A 135 -5.42 -10.38 10.92
CA VAL A 135 -6.73 -10.78 11.45
C VAL A 135 -6.63 -12.11 12.20
N ALA A 136 -7.63 -12.47 13.01
CA ALA A 136 -7.75 -13.79 13.59
C ALA A 136 -7.98 -14.77 12.44
N ARG A 137 -7.34 -15.94 12.51
CA ARG A 137 -7.36 -16.90 11.40
C ARG A 137 -8.80 -17.24 11.00
N GLY A 138 -9.12 -17.03 9.73
CA GLY A 138 -10.45 -17.30 9.15
C GLY A 138 -11.53 -16.29 9.56
N GLN A 139 -11.17 -15.15 10.14
CA GLN A 139 -12.07 -14.07 10.53
C GLN A 139 -11.75 -12.78 9.77
N ASP A 140 -12.65 -11.81 9.86
CA ASP A 140 -12.47 -10.47 9.28
C ASP A 140 -11.94 -9.44 10.28
N ILE A 141 -11.87 -9.82 11.56
CA ILE A 141 -11.47 -8.97 12.70
C ILE A 141 -10.64 -9.78 13.72
N GLY A 142 -10.14 -9.07 14.75
CA GLY A 142 -9.27 -9.62 15.80
C GLY A 142 -7.84 -9.74 15.30
N GLY A 143 -6.81 -9.41 16.04
CA GLY A 143 -5.44 -9.27 15.49
C GLY A 143 -4.98 -7.83 15.63
N SER A 144 -4.54 -7.19 14.54
CA SER A 144 -4.11 -5.78 14.59
C SER A 144 -5.24 -4.83 15.00
N PHE A 145 -6.48 -5.12 14.59
CA PHE A 145 -7.66 -4.32 14.94
C PHE A 145 -8.74 -5.22 15.56
N ARG A 146 -9.42 -4.71 16.59
CA ARG A 146 -10.48 -5.42 17.30
C ARG A 146 -11.82 -5.30 16.58
N THR A 147 -12.12 -4.13 16.02
CA THR A 147 -13.47 -3.81 15.53
C THR A 147 -13.55 -3.44 14.05
N ILE A 148 -12.43 -3.20 13.38
CA ILE A 148 -12.40 -2.79 11.96
C ILE A 148 -12.31 -4.05 11.08
N PRO A 149 -13.38 -4.43 10.34
CA PRO A 149 -13.40 -5.61 9.50
C PRO A 149 -12.67 -5.41 8.17
N LEU A 150 -12.37 -6.51 7.48
CA LEU A 150 -11.95 -6.47 6.08
C LEU A 150 -13.07 -5.95 5.18
N CYS A 151 -12.70 -5.22 4.11
CA CYS A 151 -13.65 -4.81 3.09
C CYS A 151 -14.07 -6.01 2.24
N ARG A 152 -15.39 -6.18 2.08
CA ARG A 152 -16.05 -7.27 1.33
C ARG A 152 -16.86 -6.76 0.13
N SER A 153 -17.08 -5.45 0.02
CA SER A 153 -17.74 -4.82 -1.13
C SER A 153 -17.29 -3.37 -1.31
N ALA A 154 -17.44 -2.82 -2.52
CA ALA A 154 -16.89 -1.51 -2.87
C ALA A 154 -17.51 -0.34 -2.09
N GLY A 155 -18.81 -0.41 -1.74
CA GLY A 155 -19.48 0.63 -0.96
C GLY A 155 -19.38 0.46 0.56
N GLN A 156 -18.71 -0.59 1.06
CA GLN A 156 -18.58 -0.81 2.50
C GLN A 156 -17.65 0.23 3.12
N THR A 157 -18.12 0.93 4.16
CA THR A 157 -17.30 1.86 4.96
C THR A 157 -16.84 1.22 6.27
N GLY A 158 -15.90 1.88 6.96
CA GLY A 158 -15.34 1.42 8.24
C GLY A 158 -14.53 0.13 8.12
N CYS A 159 -13.95 -0.14 6.95
CA CYS A 159 -13.29 -1.42 6.65
C CYS A 159 -11.84 -1.27 6.17
N LEU A 160 -11.11 -2.38 6.17
CA LEU A 160 -9.70 -2.49 5.80
C LEU A 160 -9.51 -3.17 4.43
N ILE A 161 -8.69 -2.55 3.59
CA ILE A 161 -8.07 -3.15 2.40
C ILE A 161 -6.58 -3.24 2.69
N ALA A 162 -6.01 -4.44 2.65
CA ALA A 162 -4.58 -4.61 2.81
C ALA A 162 -4.05 -5.81 2.04
N TYR A 163 -2.83 -5.71 1.55
CA TYR A 163 -2.15 -6.80 0.88
C TYR A 163 -0.64 -6.51 0.75
N SER A 164 0.12 -7.55 0.43
CA SER A 164 1.49 -7.46 -0.09
C SER A 164 1.55 -8.34 -1.34
N ALA A 165 2.10 -7.84 -2.46
CA ALA A 165 1.94 -8.49 -3.75
C ALA A 165 3.17 -9.29 -4.19
N PHE A 166 2.91 -10.47 -4.75
CA PHE A 166 3.91 -11.36 -5.31
C PHE A 166 3.41 -11.88 -6.66
N ARG A 167 4.33 -12.23 -7.55
CA ARG A 167 3.97 -12.83 -8.84
C ARG A 167 3.49 -14.27 -8.63
N SER A 168 2.54 -14.72 -9.43
CA SER A 168 2.19 -16.14 -9.51
C SER A 168 3.37 -17.02 -9.92
N THR A 169 4.32 -16.48 -10.70
CA THR A 169 5.54 -17.19 -11.13
C THR A 169 6.70 -17.09 -10.13
N SER A 170 6.58 -16.28 -9.08
CA SER A 170 7.59 -16.12 -8.03
C SER A 170 6.90 -15.90 -6.68
N PRO A 171 6.25 -16.93 -6.13
CA PRO A 171 5.54 -16.83 -4.86
C PRO A 171 6.51 -16.61 -3.69
N PRO A 172 6.02 -16.15 -2.52
CA PRO A 172 6.87 -15.83 -1.38
C PRO A 172 7.71 -17.03 -0.90
N PRO A 173 9.04 -16.89 -0.76
CA PRO A 173 9.92 -17.95 -0.26
C PRO A 173 9.90 -18.07 1.28
N GLU A 174 10.60 -19.08 1.82
CA GLU A 174 10.77 -19.31 3.27
C GLU A 174 11.44 -18.15 4.01
N ASN A 175 12.11 -17.23 3.33
CA ASN A 175 12.64 -16.00 3.94
C ASN A 175 11.92 -14.73 3.47
N THR A 176 10.66 -14.82 3.04
CA THR A 176 9.88 -13.63 2.66
C THR A 176 9.77 -12.63 3.82
N LEU A 177 9.78 -11.34 3.48
CA LEU A 177 9.66 -10.24 4.43
C LEU A 177 8.20 -9.88 4.73
N PHE A 178 7.26 -10.34 3.90
CA PHE A 178 5.85 -9.94 3.96
C PHE A 178 4.90 -11.13 3.97
N GLY A 179 3.64 -10.88 4.33
CA GLY A 179 2.59 -11.90 4.32
C GLY A 179 2.65 -12.90 5.48
N ARG A 180 3.45 -12.62 6.51
CA ARG A 180 3.69 -13.51 7.66
C ARG A 180 3.08 -13.01 8.94
N ALA A 181 2.35 -13.89 9.63
CA ALA A 181 1.90 -13.67 10.99
C ALA A 181 2.85 -14.43 11.94
N PRO A 182 3.43 -13.77 12.96
CA PRO A 182 4.29 -14.44 13.95
C PRO A 182 3.50 -15.40 14.86
N ASP A 183 2.21 -15.11 15.10
CA ASP A 183 1.31 -15.94 15.88
C ASP A 183 0.48 -16.87 14.97
N PRO A 184 0.51 -18.20 15.16
CA PRO A 184 -0.27 -19.14 14.37
C PRO A 184 -1.80 -18.94 14.44
N SER A 185 -2.31 -18.33 15.52
CA SER A 185 -3.73 -17.99 15.67
C SER A 185 -4.18 -16.82 14.77
N LEU A 186 -3.22 -16.09 14.21
CA LEU A 186 -3.44 -14.96 13.32
C LEU A 186 -3.18 -15.34 11.86
N SER A 187 -3.63 -14.48 10.96
CA SER A 187 -3.34 -14.52 9.52
C SER A 187 -3.11 -13.10 9.03
N VAL A 188 -2.11 -12.89 8.17
CA VAL A 188 -1.93 -11.59 7.52
C VAL A 188 -3.07 -11.37 6.53
N VAL A 189 -3.56 -10.14 6.50
CA VAL A 189 -4.66 -9.75 5.63
C VAL A 189 -4.23 -9.81 4.16
N CYS A 190 -5.10 -10.38 3.35
CA CYS A 190 -5.13 -10.12 1.92
C CYS A 190 -6.56 -9.77 1.51
N THR A 191 -6.72 -8.58 0.96
CA THR A 191 -7.94 -8.07 0.36
C THR A 191 -7.62 -7.67 -1.07
N ASN A 192 -8.19 -8.39 -2.04
CA ASN A 192 -8.00 -8.11 -3.45
C ASN A 192 -8.82 -6.86 -3.86
N PRO A 193 -8.21 -5.72 -4.21
CA PRO A 193 -8.96 -4.51 -4.53
C PRO A 193 -9.81 -4.66 -5.81
N ALA A 194 -9.47 -5.60 -6.70
CA ALA A 194 -10.25 -5.89 -7.90
C ALA A 194 -11.43 -6.85 -7.65
N ALA A 195 -11.48 -7.51 -6.48
CA ALA A 195 -12.52 -8.48 -6.14
C ALA A 195 -12.69 -8.57 -4.61
N LEU A 196 -13.23 -7.51 -3.99
CA LEU A 196 -13.39 -7.43 -2.53
C LEU A 196 -14.25 -8.57 -1.94
N GLY A 197 -15.21 -9.08 -2.71
CA GLY A 197 -16.03 -10.24 -2.34
C GLY A 197 -15.30 -11.59 -2.40
N GLY A 198 -14.04 -11.61 -2.83
CA GLY A 198 -13.21 -12.79 -3.03
C GLY A 198 -13.09 -13.20 -4.50
N GLY A 199 -12.07 -14.04 -4.76
CA GLY A 199 -11.75 -14.54 -6.10
C GLY A 199 -10.73 -13.70 -6.85
N SER A 200 -10.64 -13.97 -8.14
CA SER A 200 -9.74 -13.28 -9.07
C SER A 200 -10.45 -12.07 -9.70
N GLY A 201 -9.70 -10.99 -9.93
CA GLY A 201 -10.18 -9.78 -10.58
C GLY A 201 -9.11 -9.11 -11.44
N GLU A 202 -9.55 -8.35 -12.44
CA GLU A 202 -8.67 -7.55 -13.29
C GLU A 202 -8.15 -6.33 -12.52
N LEU A 203 -6.83 -6.17 -12.52
CA LEU A 203 -6.18 -5.01 -11.91
C LEU A 203 -6.18 -3.83 -12.88
N HIS A 204 -6.78 -2.72 -12.45
CA HIS A 204 -6.68 -1.43 -13.12
C HIS A 204 -5.39 -0.74 -12.66
N ALA A 205 -4.26 -1.20 -13.21
CA ALA A 205 -2.95 -0.73 -12.83
C ALA A 205 -2.59 0.63 -13.47
N TYR A 206 -1.82 1.42 -12.72
CA TYR A 206 -1.13 2.61 -13.20
C TYR A 206 0.37 2.45 -12.95
N LEU A 207 1.06 1.86 -13.91
CA LEU A 207 2.48 1.53 -13.84
C LEU A 207 3.31 2.67 -14.42
N SER A 208 4.59 2.77 -14.05
CA SER A 208 5.43 3.86 -14.57
C SER A 208 5.66 3.74 -16.08
N GLY A 209 5.49 4.85 -16.79
CA GLY A 209 5.86 4.95 -18.20
C GLY A 209 7.38 4.97 -18.43
N SER A 210 8.16 5.37 -17.42
CA SER A 210 9.61 5.58 -17.50
C SER A 210 10.43 4.63 -16.60
N GLY A 211 9.79 3.63 -15.97
CA GLY A 211 10.44 2.69 -15.05
C GLY A 211 10.71 3.24 -13.64
N ASN A 212 10.15 4.41 -13.28
CA ASN A 212 10.22 4.95 -11.93
C ASN A 212 9.48 4.06 -10.92
N THR A 213 10.11 3.89 -9.75
CA THR A 213 9.54 3.18 -8.60
C THR A 213 9.65 4.04 -7.34
N ILE A 214 9.13 3.56 -6.21
CA ILE A 214 9.26 4.28 -4.93
C ILE A 214 10.70 4.55 -4.51
N VAL A 215 11.67 3.73 -4.93
CA VAL A 215 13.11 3.92 -4.64
C VAL A 215 13.88 4.53 -5.82
N GLY A 216 13.17 5.10 -6.80
CA GLY A 216 13.77 5.72 -7.99
C GLY A 216 13.68 4.86 -9.25
N PRO A 217 14.37 5.26 -10.34
CA PRO A 217 14.28 4.60 -11.64
C PRO A 217 14.87 3.19 -11.60
N ARG A 218 14.20 2.25 -12.26
CA ARG A 218 14.71 0.90 -12.54
C ARG A 218 14.61 0.60 -14.04
N PRO A 219 15.46 -0.29 -14.57
CA PRO A 219 15.32 -0.76 -15.94
C PRO A 219 13.91 -1.31 -16.17
N ALA A 220 13.25 -0.80 -17.21
CA ALA A 220 11.95 -1.25 -17.66
C ALA A 220 12.04 -1.60 -19.15
N ALA A 221 11.34 -2.64 -19.56
CA ALA A 221 11.15 -2.92 -20.97
C ALA A 221 10.22 -1.88 -21.61
N ASP A 222 10.33 -1.71 -22.91
CA ASP A 222 9.39 -0.88 -23.66
C ASP A 222 7.96 -1.45 -23.53
N TRP A 223 6.99 -0.55 -23.34
CA TRP A 223 5.57 -0.94 -23.29
C TRP A 223 5.06 -1.46 -24.63
N VAL A 224 5.66 -1.02 -25.73
CA VAL A 224 5.40 -1.50 -27.09
C VAL A 224 6.74 -1.59 -27.84
N ALA A 225 7.19 -2.80 -28.16
CA ALA A 225 8.45 -3.04 -28.85
C ALA A 225 8.46 -2.37 -30.24
N GLY A 226 9.43 -1.49 -30.45
CA GLY A 226 9.53 -0.69 -31.68
C GLY A 226 8.39 0.32 -31.89
N GLY A 227 7.54 0.52 -30.88
CA GLY A 227 6.49 1.52 -30.87
C GLY A 227 7.01 2.93 -30.54
N PRO A 228 6.13 3.95 -30.59
CA PRO A 228 6.47 5.29 -30.13
C PRO A 228 6.77 5.28 -28.62
N ALA A 229 7.62 6.21 -28.18
CA ALA A 229 7.89 6.40 -26.76
C ALA A 229 6.60 6.75 -26.00
N VAL A 230 6.45 6.20 -24.80
CA VAL A 230 5.38 6.60 -23.88
C VAL A 230 5.75 7.96 -23.29
N GLU A 231 4.96 8.98 -23.60
CA GLU A 231 5.16 10.35 -23.11
C GLU A 231 4.44 10.63 -21.78
N THR A 232 3.50 9.77 -21.39
CA THR A 232 2.76 9.93 -20.13
C THR A 232 3.57 9.38 -18.94
N PRO A 233 3.50 10.00 -17.75
CA PRO A 233 4.24 9.50 -16.57
C PRO A 233 3.83 8.08 -16.15
N PHE A 234 2.61 7.66 -16.51
CA PHE A 234 2.05 6.36 -16.22
C PHE A 234 1.47 5.70 -17.46
N VAL A 235 1.42 4.37 -17.44
CA VAL A 235 0.76 3.51 -18.41
C VAL A 235 -0.31 2.68 -17.70
N SER A 236 -1.47 2.57 -18.34
CA SER A 236 -2.48 1.59 -17.97
C SER A 236 -2.62 0.60 -19.12
N ALA A 237 -2.66 -0.68 -18.79
CA ALA A 237 -2.79 -1.79 -19.72
C ALA A 237 -3.95 -2.69 -19.28
N PRO A 238 -5.20 -2.36 -19.65
CA PRO A 238 -6.38 -3.17 -19.32
C PRO A 238 -6.22 -4.62 -19.81
N GLY A 239 -6.66 -5.56 -19.00
CA GLY A 239 -6.55 -7.01 -19.23
C GLY A 239 -5.14 -7.58 -19.03
N PHE A 240 -4.12 -6.75 -18.76
CA PHE A 240 -2.75 -7.23 -18.65
C PHE A 240 -2.44 -7.93 -17.32
N LEU A 241 -3.13 -7.53 -16.25
CA LEU A 241 -2.90 -8.02 -14.90
C LEU A 241 -4.20 -8.52 -14.27
N THR A 242 -4.14 -9.70 -13.66
CA THR A 242 -5.18 -10.17 -12.74
C THR A 242 -4.56 -10.48 -11.39
N ALA A 243 -5.34 -10.35 -10.33
CA ALA A 243 -4.90 -10.75 -9.01
C ALA A 243 -5.93 -11.59 -8.27
N THR A 244 -5.45 -12.44 -7.38
CA THR A 244 -6.25 -13.20 -6.40
C THR A 244 -5.49 -13.27 -5.08
N CYS A 245 -6.19 -13.32 -3.96
CA CYS A 245 -5.53 -13.64 -2.69
C CYS A 245 -5.17 -15.12 -2.65
N ALA A 246 -3.95 -15.41 -2.21
CA ALA A 246 -3.40 -16.76 -2.12
C ALA A 246 -2.63 -16.97 -0.81
N THR A 247 -2.43 -18.23 -0.44
CA THR A 247 -1.63 -18.64 0.71
C THR A 247 -0.77 -19.84 0.31
N ASN A 248 0.51 -19.81 0.64
CA ASN A 248 1.42 -20.96 0.58
C ASN A 248 1.91 -21.32 1.99
N GLU A 249 2.87 -22.26 2.13
CA GLU A 249 3.41 -22.61 3.45
C GLU A 249 4.13 -21.46 4.20
N HIS A 250 4.41 -20.35 3.52
CA HIS A 250 5.26 -19.28 4.02
C HIS A 250 4.54 -17.96 4.27
N ALA A 251 3.44 -17.69 3.57
CA ALA A 251 2.77 -16.41 3.60
C ALA A 251 1.35 -16.42 3.02
N THR A 252 0.56 -15.42 3.39
CA THR A 252 -0.66 -14.99 2.69
C THR A 252 -0.39 -13.68 1.96
N PHE A 253 -0.78 -13.60 0.69
CA PHE A 253 -0.35 -12.52 -0.22
C PHE A 253 -1.34 -12.31 -1.36
N LEU A 254 -1.22 -11.16 -2.05
CA LEU A 254 -1.91 -10.92 -3.31
C LEU A 254 -1.07 -11.51 -4.45
N GLU A 255 -1.53 -12.61 -5.01
CA GLU A 255 -0.92 -13.22 -6.18
C GLU A 255 -1.29 -12.44 -7.43
N VAL A 256 -0.29 -12.00 -8.19
CA VAL A 256 -0.45 -11.23 -9.42
C VAL A 256 0.01 -12.05 -10.61
N THR A 257 -0.88 -12.24 -11.57
CA THR A 257 -0.60 -12.91 -12.84
C THR A 257 -0.50 -11.87 -13.96
N VAL A 258 0.54 -11.99 -14.76
CA VAL A 258 0.79 -11.15 -15.95
C VAL A 258 0.38 -11.91 -17.20
N HIS A 259 -0.45 -11.29 -18.03
CA HIS A 259 -1.00 -11.86 -19.25
C HIS A 259 -0.28 -11.32 -20.49
N GLY A 260 1.01 -11.62 -20.60
CA GLY A 260 1.80 -11.33 -21.79
C GLY A 260 1.36 -12.15 -23.00
N ASN A 261 1.53 -11.60 -24.20
CA ASN A 261 1.28 -12.27 -25.46
C ASN A 261 2.47 -12.05 -26.41
N PRO A 262 3.41 -13.01 -26.50
CA PRO A 262 4.63 -12.84 -27.30
C PRO A 262 4.38 -12.78 -28.81
N SER A 263 3.13 -12.96 -29.26
CA SER A 263 2.73 -12.83 -30.67
C SER A 263 2.38 -11.38 -31.05
N ASP A 264 2.35 -10.45 -30.09
CA ASP A 264 2.08 -9.04 -30.34
C ASP A 264 3.17 -8.14 -29.74
N PRO A 265 3.26 -6.86 -30.14
CA PRO A 265 4.39 -6.02 -29.78
C PRO A 265 4.30 -5.43 -28.37
N ARG A 266 3.23 -5.67 -27.60
CA ARG A 266 3.07 -5.10 -26.26
C ARG A 266 4.01 -5.81 -25.27
N ALA A 267 4.29 -5.13 -24.16
CA ALA A 267 5.06 -5.73 -23.09
C ALA A 267 4.45 -7.06 -22.61
N ASP A 268 5.28 -8.10 -22.55
CA ASP A 268 4.89 -9.42 -22.02
C ASP A 268 5.04 -9.51 -20.51
N ASN A 269 5.69 -8.52 -19.89
CA ASN A 269 5.99 -8.50 -18.48
C ASN A 269 6.00 -7.08 -17.91
N ILE A 270 5.89 -6.97 -16.59
CA ILE A 270 6.05 -5.73 -15.83
C ILE A 270 7.40 -5.71 -15.11
N GLY A 271 7.90 -4.53 -14.77
CA GLY A 271 9.01 -4.36 -13.82
C GLY A 271 8.52 -4.38 -12.37
N GLY A 272 9.38 -3.94 -11.44
CA GLY A 272 9.01 -3.69 -10.03
C GLY A 272 9.54 -4.70 -9.00
N ASP A 273 10.18 -5.79 -9.44
CA ASP A 273 10.80 -6.75 -8.54
C ASP A 273 12.08 -6.18 -7.87
N ILE A 274 12.31 -6.58 -6.62
CA ILE A 274 13.59 -6.33 -5.90
C ILE A 274 14.39 -7.62 -5.81
N THR A 275 13.90 -8.55 -5.00
CA THR A 275 14.38 -9.91 -4.83
C THR A 275 13.16 -10.79 -4.48
N PRO A 276 13.25 -12.12 -4.52
CA PRO A 276 12.13 -12.99 -4.19
C PRO A 276 11.51 -12.74 -2.80
N GLN A 277 12.29 -12.25 -1.83
CA GLN A 277 11.80 -11.95 -0.47
C GLN A 277 10.88 -10.73 -0.39
N TRP A 278 11.02 -9.81 -1.35
CA TRP A 278 10.24 -8.57 -1.41
C TRP A 278 9.08 -8.66 -2.40
N GLY A 279 9.12 -9.55 -3.37
CA GLY A 279 8.09 -9.64 -4.41
C GLY A 279 7.98 -8.33 -5.20
N LEU A 280 6.75 -7.85 -5.38
CA LEU A 280 6.41 -6.65 -6.15
C LEU A 280 6.33 -5.37 -5.30
N HIS A 281 6.92 -5.38 -4.10
CA HIS A 281 6.83 -4.30 -3.10
C HIS A 281 7.08 -2.88 -3.60
N LEU A 282 7.88 -2.70 -4.66
CA LEU A 282 8.11 -1.36 -5.22
C LEU A 282 6.90 -0.74 -5.92
N ILE A 283 5.94 -1.57 -6.31
CA ILE A 283 4.79 -1.19 -7.13
C ILE A 283 3.47 -1.72 -6.56
N ASP A 284 3.43 -2.23 -5.32
CA ASP A 284 2.23 -2.83 -4.72
C ASP A 284 0.98 -1.94 -4.85
N VAL A 285 1.15 -0.63 -4.60
CA VAL A 285 0.06 0.36 -4.73
C VAL A 285 -0.30 0.59 -6.21
N ASN A 286 0.69 0.68 -7.10
CA ASN A 286 0.50 0.93 -8.52
C ASN A 286 -0.29 -0.19 -9.22
N LEU A 287 -0.15 -1.43 -8.76
CA LEU A 287 -0.83 -2.60 -9.30
C LEU A 287 -2.36 -2.45 -9.22
N GLY A 288 -2.89 -2.01 -8.08
CA GLY A 288 -4.32 -1.85 -7.84
C GLY A 288 -4.81 -0.41 -7.85
N MET A 289 -3.97 0.56 -8.26
CA MET A 289 -4.23 2.00 -8.07
C MET A 289 -5.61 2.45 -8.57
N GLY A 290 -5.99 2.04 -9.77
CA GLY A 290 -7.31 2.36 -10.33
C GLY A 290 -8.43 1.71 -9.53
N ASN A 291 -8.30 0.43 -9.18
CA ASN A 291 -9.29 -0.27 -8.36
C ASN A 291 -9.46 0.40 -6.98
N LEU A 292 -8.37 0.81 -6.34
CA LEU A 292 -8.39 1.47 -5.04
C LEU A 292 -9.08 2.84 -5.11
N VAL A 293 -8.77 3.64 -6.14
CA VAL A 293 -9.45 4.92 -6.38
C VAL A 293 -10.94 4.72 -6.65
N ASP A 294 -11.31 3.68 -7.40
CA ASP A 294 -12.70 3.34 -7.69
C ASP A 294 -13.44 2.91 -6.42
N VAL A 295 -12.82 2.07 -5.57
CA VAL A 295 -13.39 1.71 -4.26
C VAL A 295 -13.58 2.94 -3.37
N VAL A 296 -12.57 3.81 -3.26
CA VAL A 296 -12.71 5.04 -2.46
C VAL A 296 -13.83 5.95 -3.00
N ARG A 297 -14.04 5.99 -4.32
CA ARG A 297 -15.17 6.73 -4.91
C ARG A 297 -16.52 6.17 -4.45
N GLU A 298 -16.68 4.85 -4.49
CA GLU A 298 -17.91 4.17 -4.04
C GLU A 298 -18.12 4.35 -2.53
N GLN A 299 -17.07 4.22 -1.72
CA GLN A 299 -17.13 4.46 -0.27
C GLN A 299 -17.45 5.92 0.05
N ALA A 300 -16.93 6.88 -0.72
CA ALA A 300 -17.26 8.29 -0.56
C ALA A 300 -18.73 8.59 -0.82
N ALA A 301 -19.33 7.91 -1.80
CA ALA A 301 -20.76 8.04 -2.09
C ALA A 301 -21.64 7.37 -1.04
N ALA A 302 -21.16 6.28 -0.42
CA ALA A 302 -21.85 5.56 0.64
C ALA A 302 -21.75 6.22 2.02
N TRP A 303 -20.69 6.97 2.29
CA TRP A 303 -20.47 7.66 3.56
C TRP A 303 -21.47 8.83 3.74
N GLN A 304 -22.24 8.82 4.82
CA GLN A 304 -23.25 9.82 5.18
C GLN A 304 -22.91 10.53 6.49
#